data_AF-A0A2G6P1T5-F1
#
_entry.id   AF-A0A2G6P1T5-F1
#
_cell.length_a   1.000
_cell.length_b   1.000
_cell.length_c   1.000
_cell.angle_alpha   90.00
_cell.angle_beta   90.00
_cell.angle_gamma   90.00
#
_symmetry.space_group_name_H-M   'P 1'
#
loop_
_entity.id
_entity.type
_entity.pdbx_description
1 polymer ?
#
loop_
_entity_poly.entity_id
_entity_poly.type
_entity_poly.pdbx_seq_one_letter_code
_entity_poly.pdbx_strand_id
1 'polypeptide(L)'
;MKNIILSKREKMALLATLFYTIIMSAGMYITKHIYNIDYGTPKMVTILIYFLPFAVGSSLIMYYLFFRGTAFKKPKMNWWLLEIAVAGVVVVFLQFYFGDYRGKDMALIWTIIGSTFMVGIGEEMLFFGLIFTAFREKRGLYVGILISASVFGFLHCTNMFAGAGLVSTLIQMVSAGVGGVVSAWIFYKTENLIPTMISHWFWDMVVLIDMDVPVSQVLNIGVLQSLFIAIAGILLIVISIRGVRKAV
;
A
#
# COMPACT_ATOMS: atom_id res chain seq x y z
N MET A 1 14.71 12.95 29.18
CA MET A 1 14.00 12.03 28.27
C MET A 1 12.54 12.44 28.19
N LYS A 2 12.08 13.06 27.09
CA LYS A 2 10.65 13.41 26.94
C LYS A 2 9.84 12.10 26.93
N ASN A 3 8.85 11.99 27.81
CA ASN A 3 8.01 10.81 27.96
C ASN A 3 7.53 10.24 26.61
N ILE A 4 7.78 8.94 26.38
CA ILE A 4 7.38 8.14 25.19
C ILE A 4 5.86 7.88 25.19
N ILE A 5 5.06 8.76 25.79
CA ILE A 5 3.61 8.55 25.91
C ILE A 5 2.96 8.85 24.56
N LEU A 6 2.26 7.86 24.01
CA LEU A 6 1.49 8.01 22.77
C LEU A 6 0.35 9.01 22.95
N SER A 7 0.15 9.88 21.96
CA SER A 7 -1.02 10.76 21.86
C SER A 7 -2.30 9.95 21.62
N LYS A 8 -3.47 10.57 21.85
CA LYS A 8 -4.75 9.94 21.52
C LYS A 8 -4.82 9.51 20.05
N ARG A 9 -4.37 10.38 19.13
CA ARG A 9 -4.34 10.08 17.69
C ARG A 9 -3.37 8.95 17.34
N GLU A 10 -2.17 8.92 17.94
CA GLU A 10 -1.22 7.82 17.74
C GLU A 10 -1.82 6.49 18.20
N LYS A 11 -2.49 6.46 19.37
CA LYS A 11 -3.19 5.26 19.86
C LYS A 11 -4.31 4.81 18.93
N MET A 12 -5.14 5.74 18.45
CA MET A 12 -6.25 5.42 17.53
C MET A 12 -5.77 4.93 16.17
N ALA A 13 -4.68 5.50 15.64
CA ALA A 13 -4.10 5.03 14.38
C ALA A 13 -3.54 3.60 14.51
N LEU A 14 -2.84 3.30 15.61
CA LEU A 14 -2.36 1.94 15.89
C LEU A 14 -3.50 0.96 16.11
N LEU A 15 -4.58 1.37 16.79
CA LEU A 15 -5.77 0.55 16.97
C LEU A 15 -6.45 0.24 15.63
N ALA A 16 -6.59 1.24 14.75
CA ALA A 16 -7.10 1.03 13.39
C ALA A 16 -6.23 0.02 12.62
N THR A 17 -4.90 0.11 12.78
CA THR A 17 -3.96 -0.82 12.14
C THR A 17 -4.16 -2.23 12.66
N LEU A 18 -4.30 -2.41 13.98
CA LEU A 18 -4.57 -3.72 14.57
C LEU A 18 -5.86 -4.34 14.01
N PHE A 19 -6.95 -3.58 13.95
CA PHE A 19 -8.22 -4.08 13.38
C PHE A 19 -8.08 -4.49 11.92
N TYR A 20 -7.46 -3.64 11.09
CA TYR A 20 -7.23 -3.93 9.68
C TYR A 20 -6.38 -5.21 9.52
N THR A 21 -5.26 -5.30 10.26
CA THR A 21 -4.37 -6.46 10.23
C THR A 21 -5.08 -7.74 10.66
N ILE A 22 -5.95 -7.71 11.68
CA ILE A 22 -6.72 -8.88 12.11
C ILE A 22 -7.68 -9.34 11.01
N ILE A 23 -8.42 -8.42 10.40
CA ILE A 23 -9.37 -8.75 9.31
C ILE A 23 -8.63 -9.38 8.14
N MET A 24 -7.51 -8.78 7.72
CA MET A 24 -6.71 -9.30 6.60
C MET A 24 -6.02 -10.62 6.94
N SER A 25 -5.51 -10.79 8.16
CA SER A 25 -4.92 -12.05 8.62
C SER A 25 -5.95 -13.18 8.60
N ALA A 26 -7.19 -12.91 9.03
CA ALA A 26 -8.28 -13.87 8.96
C ALA A 26 -8.59 -14.26 7.49
N GLY A 27 -8.65 -13.28 6.58
CA GLY A 27 -8.83 -13.52 5.15
C GLY A 27 -7.71 -14.38 4.56
N MET A 28 -6.45 -14.06 4.86
CA MET A 28 -5.29 -14.83 4.42
C MET A 28 -5.30 -16.26 4.97
N TYR A 29 -5.59 -16.43 6.27
CA TYR A 29 -5.71 -17.74 6.90
C TYR A 29 -6.81 -18.59 6.25
N ILE A 30 -8.00 -18.02 6.03
CA ILE A 30 -9.13 -18.72 5.41
C ILE A 30 -8.81 -19.12 3.97
N THR A 31 -8.15 -18.22 3.21
CA THR A 31 -7.71 -18.46 1.83
C THR A 31 -6.88 -19.75 1.75
N LYS A 32 -5.91 -19.93 2.65
CA LYS A 32 -5.05 -21.12 2.64
C LYS A 32 -5.68 -22.32 3.34
N HIS A 33 -6.20 -22.18 4.54
CA HIS A 33 -6.55 -23.33 5.38
C HIS A 33 -7.96 -23.89 5.13
N ILE A 34 -8.85 -23.10 4.53
CA ILE A 34 -10.21 -23.55 4.17
C ILE A 34 -10.31 -23.81 2.66
N TYR A 35 -9.80 -22.90 1.84
CA TYR A 35 -9.92 -22.98 0.38
C TYR A 35 -8.69 -23.55 -0.32
N ASN A 36 -7.60 -23.83 0.41
CA ASN A 36 -6.33 -24.34 -0.11
C ASN A 36 -5.78 -23.54 -1.31
N ILE A 37 -5.92 -22.21 -1.24
CA ILE A 37 -5.34 -21.28 -2.21
C ILE A 37 -4.09 -20.67 -1.58
N ASP A 38 -2.97 -20.79 -2.28
CA ASP A 38 -1.70 -20.22 -1.84
C ASP A 38 -1.60 -18.73 -2.17
N TYR A 39 -0.89 -18.01 -1.30
CA TYR A 39 -0.43 -16.65 -1.54
C TYR A 39 0.38 -16.57 -2.84
N GLY A 40 0.23 -15.46 -3.56
CA GLY A 40 0.91 -15.25 -4.85
C GLY A 40 0.20 -15.90 -6.04
N THR A 41 -1.02 -16.40 -5.84
CA THR A 41 -1.90 -16.80 -6.95
C THR A 41 -3.01 -15.76 -7.14
N PRO A 42 -3.41 -15.41 -8.38
CA PRO A 42 -4.49 -14.46 -8.61
C PRO A 42 -5.80 -14.86 -7.93
N LYS A 43 -6.05 -16.17 -7.81
CA LYS A 43 -7.25 -16.72 -7.17
C LYS A 43 -7.44 -16.32 -5.71
N MET A 44 -6.40 -15.88 -5.00
CA MET A 44 -6.54 -15.45 -3.60
C MET A 44 -7.56 -14.31 -3.43
N VAL A 45 -7.72 -13.46 -4.44
CA VAL A 45 -8.66 -12.32 -4.36
C VAL A 45 -10.12 -12.76 -4.29
N THR A 46 -10.45 -13.98 -4.76
CA THR A 46 -11.83 -14.48 -4.72
C THR A 46 -12.32 -14.73 -3.29
N ILE A 47 -11.40 -14.92 -2.35
CA ILE A 47 -11.70 -15.02 -0.93
C ILE A 47 -11.54 -13.65 -0.25
N LEU A 48 -10.44 -12.93 -0.54
CA LEU A 48 -10.14 -11.66 0.11
C LEU A 48 -11.19 -10.57 -0.17
N ILE A 49 -11.90 -10.63 -1.31
CA ILE A 49 -12.99 -9.70 -1.64
C ILE A 49 -14.06 -9.60 -0.54
N TYR A 50 -14.28 -10.66 0.25
CA TYR A 50 -15.25 -10.64 1.35
C TYR A 50 -14.75 -9.95 2.62
N PHE A 51 -13.43 -9.82 2.79
CA PHE A 51 -12.79 -9.18 3.95
C PHE A 51 -12.48 -7.71 3.70
N LEU A 52 -12.16 -7.37 2.45
CA LEU A 52 -11.74 -6.03 2.05
C LEU A 52 -12.76 -4.93 2.39
N PRO A 53 -14.09 -5.07 2.19
CA PRO A 53 -15.05 -4.05 2.58
C PRO A 53 -15.00 -3.71 4.07
N PHE A 54 -14.76 -4.70 4.94
CA PHE A 54 -14.65 -4.50 6.38
C PHE A 54 -13.31 -3.88 6.75
N ALA A 55 -12.21 -4.32 6.13
CA ALA A 55 -10.88 -3.76 6.34
C ALA A 55 -10.86 -2.27 5.92
N VAL A 56 -11.25 -1.97 4.70
CA VAL A 56 -11.36 -0.61 4.16
C VAL A 56 -12.34 0.22 4.97
N GLY A 57 -13.53 -0.32 5.24
CA GLY A 57 -14.55 0.35 6.06
C GLY A 57 -14.03 0.76 7.43
N SER A 58 -13.28 -0.11 8.10
CA SER A 58 -12.66 0.21 9.40
C SER A 58 -11.67 1.38 9.31
N SER A 59 -10.83 1.41 8.27
CA SER A 59 -9.87 2.51 8.06
C SER A 59 -10.58 3.84 7.76
N LEU A 60 -11.64 3.82 6.95
CA LEU A 60 -12.43 5.00 6.58
C LEU A 60 -13.24 5.54 7.75
N ILE A 61 -13.84 4.66 8.56
CA ILE A 61 -14.55 5.04 9.79
C ILE A 61 -13.57 5.71 10.76
N MET A 62 -12.41 5.10 10.99
CA MET A 62 -11.38 5.66 11.87
C MET A 62 -10.85 7.01 11.35
N TYR A 63 -10.69 7.16 10.04
CA TYR A 63 -10.38 8.45 9.42
C TYR A 63 -11.46 9.48 9.73
N TYR A 64 -12.73 9.16 9.47
CA TYR A 64 -13.85 10.07 9.65
C TYR A 64 -13.97 10.54 11.10
N LEU A 65 -13.79 9.64 12.07
CA LEU A 65 -13.94 9.93 13.50
C LEU A 65 -12.78 10.76 14.07
N PHE A 66 -11.53 10.56 13.61
CA PHE A 66 -10.36 11.11 14.31
C PHE A 66 -9.42 11.99 13.45
N PHE A 67 -9.50 11.87 12.13
CA PHE A 67 -8.54 12.46 11.18
C PHE A 67 -9.20 13.24 10.03
N ARG A 68 -10.51 13.50 10.10
CA ARG A 68 -11.24 14.20 9.04
C ARG A 68 -10.57 15.53 8.66
N GLY A 69 -10.34 15.72 7.36
CA GLY A 69 -9.80 16.95 6.78
C GLY A 69 -8.28 16.98 6.64
N THR A 70 -7.56 15.91 7.02
CA THR A 70 -6.09 15.86 6.89
C THR A 70 -5.61 15.30 5.55
N ALA A 71 -6.43 14.50 4.87
CA ALA A 71 -5.95 13.64 3.78
C ALA A 71 -6.37 14.03 2.34
N PHE A 72 -7.26 15.01 2.17
CA PHE A 72 -7.87 15.32 0.87
C PHE A 72 -7.86 16.83 0.56
N LYS A 73 -6.72 17.50 0.72
CA LYS A 73 -6.59 18.90 0.28
C LYS A 73 -6.46 18.99 -1.24
N LYS A 74 -6.61 20.18 -1.82
CA LYS A 74 -6.35 20.37 -3.26
C LYS A 74 -4.89 19.97 -3.57
N PRO A 75 -4.65 19.00 -4.48
CA PRO A 75 -3.31 18.48 -4.70
C PRO A 75 -2.43 19.56 -5.33
N LYS A 76 -1.24 19.77 -4.77
CA LYS A 76 -0.21 20.59 -5.40
C LYS A 76 0.55 19.75 -6.40
N MET A 77 0.19 19.88 -7.68
CA MET A 77 0.82 19.13 -8.76
C MET A 77 2.33 19.42 -8.80
N ASN A 78 3.14 18.37 -8.90
CA ASN A 78 4.59 18.48 -9.07
C ASN A 78 5.07 17.39 -10.05
N TRP A 79 6.32 17.47 -10.48
CA TRP A 79 6.88 16.54 -11.46
C TRP A 79 6.90 15.07 -10.99
N TRP A 80 7.02 14.82 -9.69
CA TRP A 80 6.97 13.47 -9.10
C TRP A 80 5.59 12.82 -9.24
N LEU A 81 4.53 13.61 -9.06
CA LEU A 81 3.16 13.17 -9.27
C LEU A 81 2.89 12.81 -10.73
N LEU A 82 3.46 13.57 -11.66
CA LEU A 82 3.29 13.34 -13.09
C LEU A 82 3.94 12.04 -13.52
N GLU A 83 5.16 11.76 -13.06
CA GLU A 83 5.85 10.49 -13.37
C GLU A 83 5.06 9.27 -12.89
N ILE A 84 4.59 9.29 -11.65
CA ILE A 84 3.86 8.15 -11.05
C ILE A 84 2.49 7.97 -11.72
N ALA A 85 1.79 9.07 -12.00
CA ALA A 85 0.51 9.02 -12.70
C ALA A 85 0.66 8.54 -14.14
N VAL A 86 1.67 9.02 -14.87
CA VAL A 86 1.93 8.62 -16.27
C VAL A 86 2.42 7.17 -16.33
N ALA A 87 3.34 6.76 -15.46
CA ALA A 87 3.83 5.38 -15.42
C ALA A 87 2.70 4.40 -15.09
N GLY A 88 1.88 4.68 -14.08
CA GLY A 88 0.73 3.84 -13.73
C GLY A 88 -0.27 3.72 -14.88
N VAL A 89 -0.66 4.83 -15.51
CA VAL A 89 -1.60 4.82 -16.65
C VAL A 89 -1.02 4.07 -17.85
N VAL A 90 0.26 4.28 -18.17
CA VAL A 90 0.94 3.60 -19.28
C VAL A 90 0.99 2.10 -19.03
N VAL A 91 1.38 1.65 -17.84
CA VAL A 91 1.47 0.23 -17.51
C VAL A 91 0.09 -0.44 -17.57
N VAL A 92 -0.95 0.21 -17.03
CA VAL A 92 -2.34 -0.28 -17.14
C VAL A 92 -2.77 -0.38 -18.60
N PHE A 93 -2.51 0.66 -19.40
CA PHE A 93 -2.83 0.65 -20.83
C PHE A 93 -2.14 -0.51 -21.55
N LEU A 94 -0.84 -0.72 -21.31
CA LEU A 94 -0.08 -1.80 -21.92
C LEU A 94 -0.61 -3.18 -21.52
N GLN A 95 -0.99 -3.36 -20.25
CA GLN A 95 -1.58 -4.60 -19.77
C GLN A 95 -2.86 -4.97 -20.54
N PHE A 96 -3.79 -4.02 -20.67
CA PHE A 96 -5.06 -4.28 -21.35
C PHE A 96 -4.94 -4.30 -22.88
N TYR A 97 -3.98 -3.57 -23.45
CA TYR A 97 -3.79 -3.51 -24.90
C TYR A 97 -3.08 -4.75 -25.46
N PHE A 98 -2.05 -5.25 -24.76
CA PHE A 98 -1.24 -6.39 -25.21
C PHE A 98 -1.63 -7.73 -24.58
N GLY A 99 -2.46 -7.75 -23.53
CA GLY A 99 -2.90 -8.97 -22.86
C GLY A 99 -3.81 -9.85 -23.73
N ASP A 100 -3.57 -11.16 -23.73
CA ASP A 100 -4.48 -12.13 -24.35
C ASP A 100 -5.53 -12.62 -23.34
N TYR A 101 -6.71 -12.02 -23.41
CA TYR A 101 -7.84 -12.31 -22.52
C TYR A 101 -8.76 -13.44 -23.02
N ARG A 102 -8.46 -14.06 -24.17
CA ARG A 102 -9.33 -15.11 -24.74
C ARG A 102 -9.33 -16.35 -23.85
N GLY A 103 -10.52 -16.81 -23.49
CA GLY A 103 -10.69 -17.99 -22.62
C GLY A 103 -10.31 -17.76 -21.15
N LYS A 104 -10.02 -16.51 -20.75
CA LYS A 104 -9.76 -16.15 -19.35
C LYS A 104 -11.05 -15.94 -18.57
N ASP A 105 -10.97 -16.14 -17.26
CA ASP A 105 -12.09 -15.90 -16.35
C ASP A 105 -12.25 -14.40 -16.11
N MET A 106 -13.19 -13.77 -16.84
CA MET A 106 -13.47 -12.34 -16.68
C MET A 106 -13.99 -11.98 -15.29
N ALA A 107 -14.65 -12.91 -14.58
CA ALA A 107 -15.09 -12.65 -13.22
C ALA A 107 -13.89 -12.51 -12.27
N LEU A 108 -12.86 -13.34 -12.45
CA LEU A 108 -11.60 -13.20 -11.72
C LEU A 108 -10.92 -11.85 -12.02
N ILE A 109 -10.84 -11.45 -13.29
CA ILE A 109 -10.23 -10.16 -13.69
C ILE A 109 -10.95 -8.98 -13.02
N TRP A 110 -12.29 -8.94 -13.07
CA TRP A 110 -13.06 -7.89 -12.39
C TRP A 110 -12.90 -7.95 -10.87
N THR A 111 -12.79 -9.15 -10.29
CA THR A 111 -12.53 -9.32 -8.85
C THR A 111 -11.16 -8.78 -8.47
N ILE A 112 -10.12 -8.97 -9.30
CA ILE A 112 -8.80 -8.39 -9.09
C ILE A 112 -8.89 -6.86 -9.11
N ILE A 113 -9.52 -6.27 -10.13
CA ILE A 113 -9.67 -4.82 -10.27
C ILE A 113 -10.37 -4.23 -9.05
N GLY A 114 -11.49 -4.81 -8.62
CA GLY A 114 -12.25 -4.33 -7.46
C GLY A 114 -11.51 -4.54 -6.13
N SER A 115 -10.86 -5.69 -5.95
CA SER A 115 -10.10 -6.00 -4.73
C SER A 115 -8.91 -5.05 -4.55
N THR A 116 -8.13 -4.86 -5.61
CA THR A 116 -6.94 -3.97 -5.57
C THR A 116 -7.32 -2.50 -5.43
N PHE A 117 -8.47 -2.09 -5.98
CA PHE A 117 -9.03 -0.76 -5.72
C PHE A 117 -9.32 -0.54 -4.23
N MET A 118 -9.96 -1.53 -3.60
CA MET A 118 -10.24 -1.49 -2.17
C MET A 118 -8.95 -1.50 -1.35
N VAL A 119 -7.98 -2.36 -1.67
CA VAL A 119 -6.65 -2.37 -1.03
C VAL A 119 -6.00 -0.99 -1.12
N GLY A 120 -5.92 -0.41 -2.32
CA GLY A 120 -5.34 0.90 -2.53
C GLY A 120 -6.01 1.99 -1.69
N ILE A 121 -7.33 1.96 -1.51
CA ILE A 121 -8.01 2.90 -0.61
C ILE A 121 -7.69 2.60 0.86
N GLY A 122 -7.85 1.34 1.28
CA GLY A 122 -7.74 0.93 2.68
C GLY A 122 -6.35 1.16 3.24
N GLU A 123 -5.33 0.67 2.54
CA GLU A 123 -3.94 0.73 2.99
C GLU A 123 -3.41 2.16 2.97
N GLU A 124 -3.65 2.93 1.89
CA GLU A 124 -3.20 4.32 1.84
C GLU A 124 -3.89 5.18 2.90
N MET A 125 -5.18 4.93 3.16
CA MET A 125 -5.89 5.57 4.26
C MET A 125 -5.26 5.20 5.60
N LEU A 126 -5.04 3.91 5.85
CA LEU A 126 -4.52 3.41 7.11
C LEU A 126 -3.10 3.92 7.41
N PHE A 127 -2.17 3.76 6.47
CA PHE A 127 -0.77 4.04 6.71
C PHE A 127 -0.45 5.52 6.57
N PHE A 128 -1.04 6.23 5.60
CA PHE A 128 -0.71 7.63 5.35
C PHE A 128 -1.77 8.58 5.87
N GLY A 129 -3.05 8.25 5.69
CA GLY A 129 -4.15 9.01 6.27
C GLY A 129 -4.14 9.02 7.79
N LEU A 130 -3.90 7.87 8.44
CA LEU A 130 -3.93 7.73 9.90
C LEU A 130 -2.52 7.70 10.52
N ILE A 131 -1.70 6.68 10.25
CA ILE A 131 -0.43 6.47 10.96
C ILE A 131 0.54 7.62 10.70
N PHE A 132 0.87 7.90 9.44
CA PHE A 132 1.78 9.00 9.09
C PHE A 132 1.29 10.33 9.68
N THR A 133 0.00 10.66 9.51
CA THR A 133 -0.61 11.88 10.05
C THR A 133 -0.48 11.97 11.57
N ALA A 134 -0.83 10.90 12.30
CA ALA A 134 -0.76 10.88 13.76
C ALA A 134 0.66 11.09 14.29
N PHE A 135 1.63 10.39 13.69
CA PHE A 135 3.02 10.43 14.15
C PHE A 135 3.74 11.71 13.70
N ARG A 136 3.47 12.24 12.49
CA ARG A 136 4.08 13.49 12.05
C ARG A 136 3.65 14.69 12.88
N GLU A 137 2.40 14.72 13.37
CA GLU A 137 1.85 15.84 14.15
C GLU A 137 2.64 16.08 15.43
N LYS A 138 3.03 15.00 16.12
CA LYS A 138 3.73 15.08 17.40
C LYS A 138 5.25 14.91 17.27
N ARG A 139 5.71 14.10 16.32
CA ARG A 139 7.12 13.67 16.23
C ARG A 139 7.87 14.23 15.03
N GLY A 140 7.20 15.03 14.21
CA GLY A 140 7.78 15.64 13.01
C GLY A 140 7.73 14.74 11.78
N LEU A 141 7.93 15.38 10.62
CA LEU A 141 7.78 14.78 9.30
C LEU A 141 8.51 13.44 9.16
N TYR A 142 9.82 13.44 9.41
CA TYR A 142 10.69 12.31 9.11
C TYR A 142 10.41 11.08 9.99
N VAL A 143 10.01 11.30 11.25
CA VAL A 143 9.57 10.21 12.12
C VAL A 143 8.24 9.63 11.63
N GLY A 144 7.32 10.49 11.20
CA GLY A 144 6.06 10.07 10.58
C GLY A 144 6.31 9.14 9.38
N ILE A 145 7.19 9.55 8.45
CA ILE A 145 7.54 8.77 7.25
C ILE A 145 8.07 7.39 7.64
N LEU A 146 9.08 7.34 8.50
CA LEU A 146 9.76 6.08 8.84
C LEU A 146 8.81 5.12 9.58
N ILE A 147 7.96 5.63 10.48
CA ILE A 147 7.01 4.80 11.21
C ILE A 147 5.91 4.28 10.28
N SER A 148 5.27 5.12 9.47
CA SER A 148 4.21 4.66 8.56
C SER A 148 4.72 3.63 7.57
N ALA A 149 5.91 3.87 7.00
CA ALA A 149 6.53 2.95 6.05
C ALA A 149 6.91 1.61 6.68
N SER A 150 7.45 1.64 7.90
CA SER A 150 7.78 0.39 8.62
C SER A 150 6.53 -0.42 8.91
N VAL A 151 5.48 0.23 9.43
CA VAL A 151 4.21 -0.42 9.77
C VAL A 151 3.52 -0.98 8.52
N PHE A 152 3.60 -0.29 7.39
CA PHE A 152 3.16 -0.77 6.07
C PHE A 152 3.93 -2.04 5.63
N GLY A 153 5.26 -2.03 5.72
CA GLY A 153 6.08 -3.21 5.44
C GLY A 153 5.70 -4.40 6.31
N PHE A 154 5.53 -4.19 7.63
CA PHE A 154 5.14 -5.24 8.57
C PHE A 154 3.76 -5.84 8.33
N LEU A 155 2.81 -5.12 7.71
CA LEU A 155 1.50 -5.69 7.35
C LEU A 155 1.65 -6.93 6.47
N HIS A 156 2.68 -6.98 5.62
CA HIS A 156 2.89 -8.08 4.68
C HIS A 156 3.28 -9.40 5.34
N CYS A 157 3.64 -9.40 6.64
CA CYS A 157 3.75 -10.65 7.41
C CYS A 157 2.45 -11.46 7.40
N THR A 158 1.30 -10.82 7.24
CA THR A 158 0.00 -11.49 7.17
C THR A 158 -0.10 -12.48 6.00
N ASN A 159 0.69 -12.30 4.94
CA ASN A 159 0.74 -13.20 3.79
C ASN A 159 1.26 -14.60 4.16
N MET A 160 2.02 -14.74 5.26
CA MET A 160 2.45 -16.05 5.76
C MET A 160 1.27 -16.92 6.19
N PHE A 161 0.16 -16.33 6.65
CA PHE A 161 -1.07 -17.08 6.94
C PHE A 161 -1.71 -17.67 5.68
N ALA A 162 -1.40 -17.13 4.51
CA ALA A 162 -1.80 -17.67 3.21
C ALA A 162 -0.73 -18.57 2.57
N GLY A 163 0.31 -18.97 3.32
CA GLY A 163 1.35 -19.89 2.84
C GLY A 163 2.60 -19.24 2.23
N ALA A 164 2.74 -17.92 2.30
CA ALA A 164 3.97 -17.26 1.84
C ALA A 164 5.21 -17.73 2.64
N GLY A 165 6.32 -17.98 1.94
CA GLY A 165 7.58 -18.37 2.57
C GLY A 165 8.20 -17.24 3.41
N LEU A 166 9.02 -17.58 4.40
CA LEU A 166 9.67 -16.60 5.28
C LEU A 166 10.56 -15.63 4.49
N VAL A 167 11.43 -16.16 3.61
CA VAL A 167 12.37 -15.32 2.84
C VAL A 167 11.64 -14.38 1.88
N SER A 168 10.65 -14.89 1.13
CA SER A 168 9.83 -14.05 0.24
C SER A 168 9.06 -12.98 1.01
N THR A 169 8.55 -13.32 2.20
CA THR A 169 7.88 -12.36 3.07
C THR A 169 8.83 -11.27 3.55
N LEU A 170 10.04 -11.61 4.00
CA LEU A 170 11.04 -10.61 4.41
C LEU A 170 11.44 -9.67 3.28
N ILE A 171 11.63 -10.20 2.06
CA ILE A 171 11.91 -9.39 0.87
C ILE A 171 10.74 -8.45 0.59
N GLN A 172 9.50 -8.96 0.68
CA GLN A 172 8.31 -8.16 0.47
C GLN A 172 8.15 -7.07 1.54
N MET A 173 8.38 -7.37 2.82
CA MET A 173 8.31 -6.38 3.89
C MET A 173 9.28 -5.22 3.66
N VAL A 174 10.52 -5.52 3.25
CA VAL A 174 11.52 -4.49 2.94
C VAL A 174 11.10 -3.70 1.70
N SER A 175 10.70 -4.39 0.63
CA SER A 175 10.31 -3.75 -0.63
C SER A 175 9.09 -2.85 -0.46
N ALA A 176 8.05 -3.34 0.22
CA ALA A 176 6.86 -2.58 0.58
C ALA A 176 7.22 -1.42 1.50
N GLY A 177 8.07 -1.61 2.51
CA GLY A 177 8.53 -0.52 3.37
C GLY A 177 9.25 0.59 2.59
N VAL A 178 10.13 0.24 1.64
CA VAL A 178 10.80 1.21 0.76
C VAL A 178 9.79 1.96 -0.10
N GLY A 179 8.83 1.26 -0.70
CA GLY A 179 7.70 1.88 -1.42
C GLY A 179 6.86 2.79 -0.52
N GLY A 180 6.62 2.38 0.72
CA GLY A 180 5.86 3.15 1.71
C GLY A 180 6.53 4.46 2.11
N VAL A 181 7.87 4.53 2.08
CA VAL A 181 8.59 5.81 2.25
C VAL A 181 8.28 6.76 1.09
N VAL A 182 8.27 6.25 -0.14
CA VAL A 182 7.94 7.03 -1.34
C VAL A 182 6.49 7.51 -1.28
N SER A 183 5.53 6.64 -0.94
CA SER A 183 4.12 7.01 -0.78
C SER A 183 3.90 8.05 0.31
N ALA A 184 4.53 7.90 1.49
CA ALA A 184 4.47 8.90 2.56
C ALA A 184 5.03 10.27 2.11
N TRP A 185 6.10 10.26 1.32
CA TRP A 185 6.69 11.48 0.77
C TRP A 185 5.80 12.15 -0.26
N ILE A 186 5.18 11.38 -1.16
CA ILE A 186 4.21 11.90 -2.13
C ILE A 186 3.06 12.51 -1.36
N PHE A 187 2.42 11.78 -0.44
CA PHE A 187 1.33 12.32 0.36
C PHE A 187 1.71 13.60 1.10
N TYR A 188 2.93 13.67 1.66
CA TYR A 188 3.44 14.90 2.27
C TYR A 188 3.51 16.07 1.30
N LYS A 189 3.97 15.85 0.07
CA LYS A 189 4.11 16.91 -0.95
C LYS A 189 2.78 17.33 -1.57
N THR A 190 1.83 16.41 -1.67
CA THR A 190 0.54 16.64 -2.33
C THR A 190 -0.54 17.09 -1.37
N GLU A 191 -0.41 16.73 -0.09
CA GLU A 191 -1.45 16.81 0.94
C GLU A 191 -2.77 16.16 0.51
N ASN A 192 -2.70 15.19 -0.39
CA ASN A 192 -3.83 14.47 -0.97
C ASN A 192 -3.46 13.00 -1.20
N LEU A 193 -4.26 12.07 -0.67
CA LEU A 193 -4.05 10.63 -0.83
C LEU A 193 -4.52 10.06 -2.18
N ILE A 194 -5.39 10.75 -2.92
CA ILE A 194 -5.95 10.22 -4.16
C ILE A 194 -4.87 9.78 -5.16
N PRO A 195 -3.78 10.54 -5.40
CA PRO A 195 -2.74 10.09 -6.30
C PRO A 195 -2.03 8.81 -5.84
N THR A 196 -1.78 8.66 -4.53
CA THR A 196 -1.13 7.44 -4.01
C THR A 196 -2.09 6.25 -4.03
N MET A 197 -3.38 6.46 -3.73
CA MET A 197 -4.44 5.45 -3.88
C MET A 197 -4.55 4.92 -5.31
N ILE A 198 -4.57 5.82 -6.30
CA ILE A 198 -4.65 5.42 -7.71
C ILE A 198 -3.38 4.68 -8.14
N SER A 199 -2.21 5.18 -7.75
CA SER A 199 -0.94 4.53 -8.08
C SER A 199 -0.83 3.13 -7.48
N HIS A 200 -1.21 2.97 -6.21
CA HIS A 200 -1.18 1.70 -5.51
C HIS A 200 -2.17 0.72 -6.14
N TRP A 201 -3.40 1.17 -6.41
CA TRP A 201 -4.39 0.36 -7.12
C TRP A 201 -3.87 -0.13 -8.48
N PHE A 202 -3.32 0.77 -9.30
CA PHE A 202 -2.83 0.40 -10.63
C PHE A 202 -1.68 -0.59 -10.57
N TRP A 203 -0.76 -0.41 -9.62
CA TRP A 203 0.35 -1.33 -9.41
C TRP A 203 -0.15 -2.74 -9.07
N ASP A 204 -0.96 -2.87 -8.02
CA ASP A 204 -1.46 -4.17 -7.57
C ASP A 204 -2.34 -4.84 -8.61
N MET A 205 -3.19 -4.06 -9.28
CA MET A 205 -4.07 -4.53 -10.34
C MET A 205 -3.26 -5.16 -11.47
N VAL A 206 -2.24 -4.45 -11.95
CA VAL A 206 -1.39 -4.94 -13.04
C VAL A 206 -0.61 -6.17 -12.59
N VAL A 207 0.04 -6.12 -11.42
CA VAL A 207 0.83 -7.25 -10.90
C VAL A 207 -0.01 -8.52 -10.81
N LEU A 208 -1.25 -8.44 -10.32
CA LEU A 208 -2.12 -9.61 -10.20
C LEU A 208 -2.74 -10.05 -11.53
N ILE A 209 -3.07 -9.12 -12.43
CA ILE A 209 -3.56 -9.49 -13.77
C ILE A 209 -2.43 -10.14 -14.58
N ASP A 210 -1.20 -9.61 -14.52
CA ASP A 210 -0.04 -10.13 -15.26
C ASP A 210 0.30 -11.58 -14.88
N MET A 211 0.06 -11.98 -13.63
CA MET A 211 0.19 -13.37 -13.18
C MET A 211 -0.76 -14.36 -13.90
N ASP A 212 -1.91 -13.90 -14.41
CA ASP A 212 -2.83 -14.73 -15.20
C ASP A 212 -2.75 -14.41 -16.71
N VAL A 213 -2.51 -13.15 -17.08
CA VAL A 213 -2.43 -12.64 -18.45
C VAL A 213 -1.08 -11.94 -18.64
N PRO A 214 0.01 -12.70 -18.86
CA PRO A 214 1.35 -12.13 -18.89
C PRO A 214 1.58 -11.20 -20.08
N VAL A 215 2.18 -10.04 -19.84
CA VAL A 215 2.55 -9.04 -20.84
C VAL A 215 4.01 -8.62 -20.64
N SER A 216 4.88 -8.99 -21.58
CA SER A 216 6.33 -8.76 -21.46
C SER A 216 6.74 -7.29 -21.26
N GLN A 217 6.00 -6.35 -21.87
CA GLN A 217 6.23 -4.91 -21.78
C GLN A 217 5.92 -4.40 -20.37
N VAL A 218 4.86 -4.93 -19.75
CA VAL A 218 4.48 -4.62 -18.37
C VAL A 218 5.57 -5.06 -17.42
N LEU A 219 6.09 -6.29 -17.58
CA LEU A 219 7.21 -6.77 -16.77
C LEU A 219 8.45 -5.88 -16.87
N ASN A 220 8.85 -5.52 -18.10
CA ASN A 220 10.03 -4.68 -18.33
C ASN A 220 9.90 -3.30 -17.69
N ILE A 221 8.74 -2.65 -17.84
CA ILE A 221 8.48 -1.34 -17.21
C ILE A 221 8.36 -1.49 -15.70
N GLY A 222 7.74 -2.56 -15.21
CA GLY A 222 7.63 -2.87 -13.78
C GLY A 222 8.99 -3.02 -13.10
N VAL A 223 9.97 -3.64 -13.77
CA VAL A 223 11.35 -3.73 -13.28
C VAL A 223 11.99 -2.34 -13.19
N LEU A 224 11.87 -1.52 -14.24
CA LEU A 224 12.41 -0.15 -14.24
C LEU A 224 11.79 0.71 -13.15
N GLN A 225 10.46 0.63 -12.98
CA GLN A 225 9.73 1.33 -11.95
C GLN A 225 10.14 0.87 -10.55
N SER A 226 10.32 -0.44 -10.35
CA SER A 226 10.80 -0.99 -9.06
C SER A 226 12.20 -0.49 -8.71
N LEU A 227 13.11 -0.41 -9.69
CA LEU A 227 14.45 0.15 -9.49
C LEU A 227 14.40 1.63 -9.15
N PHE A 228 13.57 2.41 -9.86
CA PHE A 228 13.37 3.82 -9.56
C PHE A 228 12.83 4.04 -8.13
N ILE A 229 11.78 3.31 -7.75
CA ILE A 229 11.20 3.37 -6.40
C ILE A 229 12.24 2.95 -5.35
N ALA A 230 13.05 1.92 -5.61
CA ALA A 230 14.09 1.50 -4.70
C ALA A 230 15.14 2.60 -4.49
N ILE A 231 15.65 3.21 -5.55
CA ILE A 231 16.64 4.30 -5.49
C ILE A 231 16.04 5.51 -4.76
N ALA A 232 14.85 5.96 -5.17
CA ALA A 232 14.16 7.09 -4.57
C ALA A 232 13.87 6.85 -3.07
N GLY A 233 13.36 5.66 -2.73
CA GLY A 233 13.05 5.27 -1.37
C GLY A 233 14.29 5.23 -0.49
N ILE A 234 15.41 4.66 -0.96
CA ILE A 234 16.69 4.67 -0.21
C ILE A 234 17.17 6.10 0.03
N LEU A 235 17.14 6.96 -0.98
CA LEU A 235 17.52 8.38 -0.83
C LEU A 235 16.64 9.09 0.20
N LEU A 236 15.32 8.87 0.15
CA LEU A 236 14.36 9.43 1.09
C LEU A 236 14.53 8.89 2.51
N ILE A 237 14.91 7.62 2.68
CA ILE A 237 15.29 7.04 3.98
C ILE A 237 16.51 7.79 4.54
N VAL A 238 17.56 7.96 3.74
CA VAL A 238 18.78 8.68 4.16
C VAL A 238 18.45 10.12 4.54
N ILE A 239 17.65 10.82 3.74
CA ILE A 239 17.18 12.18 4.04
C ILE A 239 16.39 12.19 5.35
N SER A 240 15.49 11.22 5.54
CA SER A 240 14.66 11.14 6.74
C SER A 240 15.49 10.89 8.00
N ILE A 241 16.45 9.97 7.96
CA ILE A 241 17.35 9.70 9.09
C ILE A 241 18.17 10.96 9.44
N ARG A 242 18.73 11.64 8.44
CA ARG A 242 19.46 12.90 8.65
C ARG A 242 18.55 13.99 9.23
N GLY A 243 17.30 14.04 8.77
CA GLY A 243 16.29 14.96 9.26
C GLY A 243 15.91 14.73 10.72
N VAL A 244 15.76 13.46 11.14
CA VAL A 244 15.53 13.10 12.55
C VAL A 244 16.72 13.54 13.42
N ARG A 245 17.95 13.25 12.99
CA ARG A 245 19.16 13.59 13.77
C ARG A 245 19.36 15.09 13.99
N LYS A 246 18.92 15.93 13.04
CA LYS A 246 19.01 17.39 13.17
C LYS A 246 17.94 18.00 14.09
N ALA A 247 16.89 17.25 14.41
CA ALA A 247 15.75 17.72 15.20
C ALA A 247 15.83 17.32 16.70
N VAL A 248 16.83 16.51 17.06
CA VAL A 248 17.16 16.09 18.43
C VAL A 248 18.30 16.94 18.94
#